data_AF-A0A9E4AK33-F1
#
_entry.id   AF-A0A9E4AK33-F1
#
_cell.length_a   1.000
_cell.length_b   1.000
_cell.length_c   1.000
_cell.angle_alpha   90.00
_cell.angle_beta   90.00
_cell.angle_gamma   90.00
#
_symmetry.space_group_name_H-M   'P 1'
#
loop_
_entity.id
_entity.type
_entity.pdbx_description
1 polymer ?
#
loop_
_entity_poly.entity_id
_entity_poly.type
_entity_poly.pdbx_seq_one_letter_code
_entity_poly.pdbx_strand_id
1 'polypeptide(L)'
;MAKKRKNRHLNIARKRAKRQQNQKSKRKQLAIQKQRALQAAKSDEEQLQDKIVNSRLLLDEPEFENITFDQDLLRQKTTDAFEAGSFTAEAEGGEETTPEGEEGPESISDAFRFEVLRHLITVEFINSVSYALKACETRLRRMGNRDKADIAFVARSLFEYADPETLAFHPLVFNICARTLRQMLADPQPEPDAITGVLSDVFEESQSAETEDQPETPRNSTEDEEDVDSASEPVLILEPEEDRTTEPETAAPAPEVLPETLKAKALYQNADGLEIRNTIEFGNGYRIVQTTDSQVEFAHTDGQRYITLTPNRLLLQCPSKELLDVAMGEVEALCNDALFYLARTVDDA
;
A
#
# COMPACT_ATOMS: atom_id res chain seq x y z
N MET A 1 48.33 -20.24 -51.04
CA MET A 1 47.57 -19.10 -50.43
C MET A 1 46.14 -19.44 -50.00
N ALA A 2 45.37 -20.26 -50.74
CA ALA A 2 43.96 -20.55 -50.44
C ALA A 2 43.68 -21.31 -49.12
N LYS A 3 44.55 -22.25 -48.70
CA LYS A 3 44.36 -23.04 -47.46
C LYS A 3 44.45 -22.19 -46.17
N LYS A 4 45.30 -21.16 -46.13
CA LYS A 4 45.42 -20.23 -44.97
C LYS A 4 44.19 -19.34 -44.78
N ARG A 5 43.49 -18.96 -45.86
CA ARG A 5 42.25 -18.16 -45.80
C ARG A 5 41.06 -18.98 -45.27
N LYS A 6 40.93 -20.25 -45.68
CA LYS A 6 39.88 -21.15 -45.15
C LYS A 6 40.01 -21.39 -43.63
N ASN A 7 41.22 -21.59 -43.11
CA ASN A 7 41.43 -21.79 -41.68
C ASN A 7 41.16 -20.54 -40.83
N ARG A 8 41.40 -19.33 -41.35
CA ARG A 8 41.02 -18.08 -40.66
C ARG A 8 39.50 -17.92 -40.58
N HIS A 9 38.77 -18.22 -41.66
CA HIS A 9 37.31 -18.15 -41.65
C HIS A 9 36.68 -19.14 -40.66
N LEU A 10 37.20 -20.36 -40.58
CA LEU A 10 36.71 -21.38 -39.64
C LEU A 10 36.90 -20.96 -38.17
N ASN A 11 38.06 -20.37 -37.85
CA ASN A 11 38.34 -19.88 -36.49
C ASN A 11 37.49 -18.67 -36.10
N ILE A 12 37.17 -17.78 -37.05
CA ILE A 12 36.26 -16.65 -36.82
C ILE A 12 34.83 -17.16 -36.59
N ALA A 13 34.37 -18.13 -37.38
CA ALA A 13 33.06 -18.76 -37.20
C ALA A 13 32.95 -19.45 -35.83
N ARG A 14 33.98 -20.19 -35.42
CA ARG A 14 34.03 -20.86 -34.11
C ARG A 14 34.01 -19.87 -32.94
N LYS A 15 34.74 -18.74 -33.05
CA LYS A 15 34.70 -17.66 -32.05
C LYS A 15 33.33 -16.97 -32.00
N ARG A 16 32.67 -16.76 -33.13
CA ARG A 16 31.31 -16.19 -33.19
C ARG A 16 30.28 -17.13 -32.57
N ALA A 17 30.35 -18.43 -32.86
CA ALA A 17 29.49 -19.44 -32.25
C ALA A 17 29.65 -19.49 -30.71
N LYS A 18 30.88 -19.47 -30.20
CA LYS A 18 31.15 -19.43 -28.76
C LYS A 18 30.61 -18.16 -28.08
N ARG A 19 30.73 -17.00 -28.74
CA ARG A 19 30.16 -15.73 -28.24
C ARG A 19 28.62 -15.77 -28.19
N GLN A 20 27.98 -16.34 -29.21
CA GLN A 20 26.53 -16.50 -29.24
C GLN A 20 26.05 -17.48 -28.16
N GLN A 21 26.75 -18.58 -27.94
CA GLN A 21 26.42 -19.54 -26.88
C GLN A 21 26.54 -18.89 -25.48
N ASN A 22 27.61 -18.13 -25.24
CA ASN A 22 27.78 -17.40 -23.98
C ASN A 22 26.71 -16.32 -23.77
N GLN A 23 26.30 -15.61 -24.82
CA GLN A 23 25.19 -14.64 -24.72
C GLN A 23 23.86 -15.32 -24.44
N LYS A 24 23.57 -16.47 -25.05
CA LYS A 24 22.36 -17.27 -24.77
C LYS A 24 22.34 -17.78 -23.33
N SER A 25 23.47 -18.30 -22.84
CA SER A 25 23.62 -18.75 -21.45
C SER A 25 23.40 -17.61 -20.46
N LYS A 26 24.01 -16.43 -20.68
CA LYS A 26 23.79 -15.25 -19.84
C LYS A 26 22.33 -14.80 -19.84
N ARG A 27 21.67 -14.76 -21.00
CA ARG A 27 20.24 -14.43 -21.10
C ARG A 27 19.36 -15.43 -20.34
N LYS A 28 19.67 -16.72 -20.41
CA LYS A 28 18.95 -17.77 -19.68
C LYS A 28 19.14 -17.61 -18.16
N GLN A 29 20.35 -17.34 -17.69
CA GLN A 29 20.60 -17.06 -16.27
C GLN A 29 19.86 -15.81 -15.79
N LEU A 30 19.84 -14.74 -16.59
CA LEU A 30 19.10 -13.51 -16.27
C LEU A 30 17.58 -13.74 -16.24
N ALA A 31 17.06 -14.59 -17.13
CA ALA A 31 15.64 -14.96 -17.13
C ALA A 31 15.27 -15.79 -15.89
N ILE A 32 16.10 -16.76 -15.50
CA ILE A 32 15.90 -17.55 -14.27
C ILE A 32 15.97 -16.65 -13.04
N GLN A 33 16.92 -15.71 -12.98
CA GLN A 33 17.02 -14.77 -11.88
C GLN A 33 15.80 -13.85 -11.79
N LYS A 34 15.30 -13.35 -12.93
CA LYS A 34 14.05 -12.57 -12.99
C LYS A 34 12.84 -13.39 -12.57
N GLN A 35 12.75 -14.64 -13.00
CA GLN A 35 11.65 -15.53 -12.63
C GLN A 35 11.64 -15.83 -11.12
N ARG A 36 12.82 -16.08 -10.53
CA ARG A 36 12.96 -16.23 -9.06
C ARG A 36 12.61 -14.95 -8.32
N ALA A 37 13.00 -13.78 -8.84
CA ALA A 37 12.64 -12.50 -8.25
C ALA A 37 11.14 -12.20 -8.32
N LEU A 38 10.45 -12.63 -9.39
CA LEU A 38 9.00 -12.54 -9.51
C LEU A 38 8.27 -13.50 -8.57
N GLN A 39 8.80 -14.71 -8.36
CA GLN A 39 8.25 -15.66 -7.38
C GLN A 39 8.52 -15.26 -5.93
N ALA A 40 9.54 -14.44 -5.68
CA ALA A 40 9.87 -13.88 -4.37
C ALA A 40 9.31 -12.46 -4.16
N ALA A 41 8.54 -11.93 -5.11
CA ALA A 41 7.87 -10.66 -4.94
C ALA A 41 6.69 -10.89 -3.98
N LYS A 42 6.79 -10.31 -2.78
CA LYS A 42 5.71 -10.29 -1.79
C LYS A 42 4.45 -9.73 -2.43
N SER A 43 3.29 -10.28 -2.08
CA SER A 43 2.02 -9.72 -2.53
C SER A 43 1.86 -8.27 -2.05
N ASP A 44 1.04 -7.47 -2.73
CA ASP A 44 0.81 -6.09 -2.32
C ASP A 44 0.22 -6.02 -0.89
N GLU A 45 -0.55 -7.05 -0.49
CA GLU A 45 -1.09 -7.22 0.86
C GLU A 45 -0.01 -7.51 1.90
N GLU A 46 0.94 -8.41 1.61
CA GLU A 46 2.08 -8.68 2.49
C GLU A 46 2.96 -7.43 2.66
N GLN A 47 3.15 -6.66 1.59
CA GLN A 47 3.90 -5.40 1.65
C GLN A 47 3.19 -4.33 2.48
N LEU A 48 1.86 -4.27 2.41
CA LEU A 48 1.08 -3.37 3.25
C LEU A 48 1.22 -3.78 4.73
N GLN A 49 1.12 -5.07 5.02
CA GLN A 49 1.16 -5.60 6.38
C GLN A 49 2.55 -5.40 6.98
N ASP A 50 3.61 -5.64 6.20
CA ASP A 50 4.98 -5.28 6.58
C ASP A 50 5.09 -3.80 6.99
N LYS A 51 4.47 -2.89 6.22
CA LYS A 51 4.52 -1.44 6.54
C LYS A 51 3.74 -1.13 7.81
N ILE A 52 2.61 -1.77 8.05
CA ILE A 52 1.82 -1.61 9.29
C ILE A 52 2.61 -2.08 10.50
N VAL A 53 3.19 -3.28 10.44
CA VAL A 53 4.02 -3.84 11.52
C VAL A 53 5.24 -2.95 11.78
N ASN A 54 5.91 -2.51 10.72
CA ASN A 54 7.10 -1.65 10.83
C ASN A 54 6.79 -0.20 11.22
N SER A 55 5.52 0.20 11.37
CA SER A 55 5.14 1.53 11.86
C SER A 55 5.71 1.83 13.25
N ARG A 56 5.97 0.80 14.08
CA ARG A 56 6.64 0.94 15.38
C ARG A 56 8.02 1.65 15.29
N LEU A 57 8.72 1.48 14.18
CA LEU A 57 10.05 2.07 13.93
C LEU A 57 10.02 3.60 13.74
N LEU A 58 8.83 4.19 13.62
CA LEU A 58 8.64 5.63 13.54
C LEU A 58 8.72 6.32 14.90
N LEU A 59 8.62 5.57 16.01
CA LEU A 59 8.66 6.16 17.36
C LEU A 59 10.01 6.77 17.75
N ASP A 60 11.07 6.33 17.08
CA ASP A 60 12.41 6.90 17.21
C ASP A 60 12.56 8.22 16.45
N GLU A 61 11.59 8.60 15.62
CA GLU A 61 11.62 9.84 14.87
C GLU A 61 11.19 11.03 15.75
N PRO A 62 11.81 12.22 15.58
CA PRO A 62 11.62 13.36 16.47
C PRO A 62 10.17 13.87 16.52
N GLU A 63 9.38 13.66 15.48
CA GLU A 63 7.97 14.05 15.45
C GLU A 63 7.10 13.32 16.49
N PHE A 64 7.57 12.16 16.98
CA PHE A 64 6.86 11.34 17.96
C PHE A 64 7.35 11.52 19.39
N GLU A 65 8.35 12.37 19.63
CA GLU A 65 9.00 12.49 20.94
C GLU A 65 8.02 12.90 22.05
N ASN A 66 7.05 13.75 21.71
CA ASN A 66 6.06 14.33 22.63
C ASN A 66 4.65 13.75 22.46
N ILE A 67 4.49 12.70 21.66
CA ILE A 67 3.19 12.05 21.48
C ILE A 67 3.03 11.01 22.58
N THR A 68 2.08 11.27 23.47
CA THR A 68 1.72 10.39 24.58
C THR A 68 0.21 10.39 24.76
N PHE A 69 -0.32 9.35 25.40
CA PHE A 69 -1.70 9.38 25.86
C PHE A 69 -1.84 10.30 27.09
N ASP A 70 -3.06 10.79 27.29
CA ASP A 70 -3.44 11.47 28.53
C ASP A 70 -3.34 10.47 29.69
N GLN A 71 -2.39 10.72 30.60
CA GLN A 71 -2.08 9.82 31.71
C GLN A 71 -3.22 9.75 32.72
N ASP A 72 -3.95 10.86 32.92
CA ASP A 72 -5.06 10.91 33.87
C ASP A 72 -6.25 10.13 33.31
N LEU A 73 -6.56 10.33 32.02
CA LEU A 73 -7.60 9.58 31.33
C LEU A 73 -7.27 8.08 31.25
N LEU A 74 -6.01 7.74 30.99
CA LEU A 74 -5.53 6.35 30.97
C LEU A 74 -5.72 5.68 32.34
N ARG A 75 -5.32 6.33 33.43
CA ARG A 75 -5.55 5.81 34.79
C ARG A 75 -7.04 5.65 35.08
N GLN A 76 -7.84 6.68 34.78
CA GLN A 76 -9.28 6.65 35.00
C GLN A 76 -9.93 5.47 34.26
N LYS A 77 -9.64 5.31 32.97
CA LYS A 77 -10.23 4.24 32.15
C LYS A 77 -9.78 2.86 32.58
N THR A 78 -8.53 2.72 33.02
CA THR A 78 -8.02 1.46 33.57
C THR A 78 -8.72 1.12 34.89
N THR A 79 -8.97 2.12 35.75
CA THR A 79 -9.77 1.93 36.97
C THR A 79 -11.20 1.52 36.66
N ASP A 80 -11.88 2.22 35.74
CA ASP A 80 -13.24 1.89 35.31
C ASP A 80 -13.33 0.43 34.84
N ALA A 81 -12.38 -0.01 33.99
CA ALA A 81 -12.33 -1.37 33.47
C ALA A 81 -11.97 -2.42 34.56
N PHE A 82 -11.12 -2.07 35.51
CA PHE A 82 -10.80 -2.93 36.65
C PHE A 82 -12.00 -3.11 37.57
N GLU A 83 -12.73 -2.04 37.89
CA GLU A 83 -13.97 -2.10 38.68
C GLU A 83 -15.08 -2.87 37.96
N ALA A 84 -15.11 -2.85 36.63
CA ALA A 84 -16.02 -3.63 35.81
C ALA A 84 -15.67 -5.13 35.73
N GLY A 85 -14.52 -5.56 36.29
CA GLY A 85 -14.08 -6.95 36.26
C GLY A 85 -13.45 -7.38 34.92
N SER A 86 -13.10 -6.44 34.04
CA SER A 86 -12.56 -6.74 32.69
C SER A 86 -11.19 -7.42 32.71
N PHE A 87 -10.46 -7.37 33.83
CA PHE A 87 -9.13 -7.96 34.00
C PHE A 87 -9.10 -9.19 34.92
N THR A 88 -10.22 -9.57 35.53
CA THR A 88 -10.27 -10.72 36.43
C THR A 88 -10.59 -11.99 35.67
N ALA A 89 -9.54 -12.75 35.35
CA ALA A 89 -9.66 -14.14 34.90
C ALA A 89 -9.84 -15.08 36.10
N GLU A 90 -11.04 -15.17 36.66
CA GLU A 90 -11.47 -16.37 37.42
C GLU A 90 -12.82 -16.82 36.84
N ALA A 91 -12.91 -17.95 36.14
CA ALA A 91 -12.87 -19.29 36.73
C ALA A 91 -13.85 -19.49 37.90
N GLU A 92 -14.97 -18.76 37.96
CA GLU A 92 -16.12 -19.19 38.75
C GLU A 92 -17.02 -20.10 37.91
N GLY A 93 -17.00 -21.39 38.24
CA GLY A 93 -17.98 -22.35 37.75
C GLY A 93 -19.40 -21.91 38.15
N GLY A 94 -20.28 -21.81 37.17
CA GLY A 94 -21.70 -21.55 37.37
C GLY A 94 -22.43 -21.59 36.03
N GLU A 95 -23.39 -22.50 35.93
CA GLU A 95 -24.10 -22.95 34.72
C GLU A 95 -24.81 -21.86 33.89
N GLU A 96 -24.83 -22.13 32.58
CA GLU A 96 -25.89 -21.84 31.57
C GLU A 96 -26.35 -20.38 31.35
N THR A 97 -26.07 -19.81 30.17
CA THR A 97 -27.03 -19.77 29.02
C THR A 97 -26.54 -18.90 27.83
N THR A 98 -26.19 -19.57 26.72
CA THR A 98 -26.35 -19.15 25.28
C THR A 98 -25.56 -17.94 24.72
N PRO A 99 -25.47 -17.76 23.38
CA PRO A 99 -24.96 -18.65 22.33
C PRO A 99 -23.90 -17.95 21.43
N GLU A 100 -23.14 -18.75 20.66
CA GLU A 100 -22.34 -18.34 19.49
C GLU A 100 -21.23 -17.27 19.68
N GLY A 101 -20.00 -17.75 19.90
CA GLY A 101 -18.87 -17.31 19.05
C GLY A 101 -18.09 -16.06 19.43
N GLU A 102 -18.22 -15.51 20.64
CA GLU A 102 -17.25 -14.50 21.11
C GLU A 102 -16.13 -15.20 21.89
N GLU A 103 -15.00 -15.41 21.21
CA GLU A 103 -13.71 -15.66 21.86
C GLU A 103 -13.44 -14.47 22.79
N GLY A 104 -13.51 -14.71 24.11
CA GLY A 104 -13.09 -13.72 25.09
C GLY A 104 -11.61 -13.34 24.89
N PRO A 105 -11.15 -12.18 25.41
CA PRO A 105 -9.78 -11.73 25.22
C PRO A 105 -8.80 -12.80 25.74
N GLU A 106 -7.93 -13.30 24.86
CA GLU A 106 -6.95 -14.36 25.19
C GLU A 106 -5.82 -13.84 26.10
N SER A 107 -5.69 -12.52 26.24
CA SER A 107 -4.59 -11.82 26.91
C SER A 107 -5.07 -10.57 27.66
N ILE A 108 -4.38 -10.22 28.77
CA ILE A 108 -4.58 -8.96 29.52
C ILE A 108 -4.36 -7.76 28.59
N SER A 109 -3.40 -7.83 27.67
CA SER A 109 -3.17 -6.80 26.65
C SER A 109 -4.35 -6.62 25.71
N ASP A 110 -5.04 -7.69 25.32
CA ASP A 110 -6.21 -7.58 24.44
C ASP A 110 -7.42 -7.03 25.20
N ALA A 111 -7.66 -7.49 26.43
CA ALA A 111 -8.65 -6.90 27.32
C ALA A 111 -8.39 -5.40 27.51
N PHE A 112 -7.13 -5.01 27.69
CA PHE A 112 -6.72 -3.61 27.81
C PHE A 112 -6.95 -2.82 26.51
N ARG A 113 -6.66 -3.39 25.33
CA ARG A 113 -6.92 -2.74 24.04
C ARG A 113 -8.41 -2.47 23.85
N PHE A 114 -9.25 -3.46 24.13
CA PHE A 114 -10.70 -3.35 24.00
C PHE A 114 -11.32 -2.43 25.04
N GLU A 115 -10.94 -2.51 26.31
CA GLU A 115 -11.66 -1.82 27.38
C GLU A 115 -11.06 -0.47 27.76
N VAL A 116 -9.80 -0.22 27.44
CA VAL A 116 -9.10 1.01 27.81
C VAL A 116 -8.67 1.78 26.57
N LEU A 117 -7.86 1.17 25.70
CA LEU A 117 -7.15 1.87 24.63
C LEU A 117 -8.10 2.51 23.61
N ARG A 118 -9.20 1.83 23.23
CA ARG A 118 -10.20 2.38 22.31
C ARG A 118 -10.76 3.73 22.76
N HIS A 119 -10.87 3.95 24.07
CA HIS A 119 -11.42 5.18 24.63
C HIS A 119 -10.39 6.32 24.71
N LEU A 120 -9.10 5.97 24.63
CA LEU A 120 -7.99 6.92 24.62
C LEU A 120 -7.68 7.43 23.20
N ILE A 121 -8.14 6.73 22.17
CA ILE A 121 -8.00 7.13 20.76
C ILE A 121 -9.06 8.19 20.44
N THR A 122 -8.81 9.40 20.92
CA THR A 122 -9.67 10.56 20.67
C THR A 122 -9.37 11.17 19.29
N VAL A 123 -10.29 12.02 18.80
CA VAL A 123 -10.06 12.80 17.58
C VAL A 123 -8.82 13.69 17.69
N GLU A 124 -8.55 14.24 18.87
CA GLU A 124 -7.35 15.05 19.13
C GLU A 124 -6.07 14.22 19.05
N PHE A 125 -6.10 12.99 19.59
CA PHE A 125 -4.99 12.04 19.48
C PHE A 125 -4.74 11.65 18.01
N ILE A 126 -5.79 11.26 17.27
CA ILE A 126 -5.70 10.91 15.85
C ILE A 126 -5.10 12.07 15.05
N ASN A 127 -5.57 13.30 15.28
CA ASN A 127 -5.06 14.48 14.59
C ASN A 127 -3.58 14.75 14.91
N SER A 128 -3.18 14.56 16.17
CA SER A 128 -1.79 14.75 16.61
C SER A 128 -0.86 13.74 15.96
N VAL A 129 -1.25 12.46 15.93
CA VAL A 129 -0.50 11.39 15.28
C VAL A 129 -0.45 11.59 13.76
N SER A 130 -1.58 11.92 13.12
CA SER A 130 -1.65 12.19 11.67
C SER A 130 -0.77 13.37 11.26
N TYR A 131 -0.72 14.43 12.08
CA TYR A 131 0.18 15.56 11.85
C TYR A 131 1.65 15.13 11.94
N ALA A 132 2.03 14.38 12.98
CA ALA A 132 3.39 13.87 13.13
C ALA A 132 3.79 12.92 12.00
N LEU A 133 2.90 12.02 11.59
CA LEU A 133 3.12 11.13 10.44
C LEU A 133 3.35 11.91 9.15
N LYS A 134 2.56 12.95 8.89
CA LYS A 134 2.74 13.81 7.71
C LYS A 134 4.06 14.59 7.73
N ALA A 135 4.44 15.13 8.90
CA ALA A 135 5.71 15.82 9.07
C ALA A 135 6.91 14.87 8.89
N CYS A 136 6.82 13.69 9.51
CA CYS A 136 7.80 12.61 9.43
C CYS A 136 7.97 12.13 7.98
N GLU A 137 6.88 11.82 7.28
CA GLU A 137 6.88 11.46 5.86
C GLU A 137 7.61 12.52 5.02
N THR A 138 7.24 13.80 5.19
CA THR A 138 7.83 14.90 4.43
C THR A 138 9.33 15.02 4.67
N ARG A 139 9.79 14.89 5.91
CA ARG A 139 11.21 14.94 6.26
C ARG A 139 11.96 13.73 5.71
N LEU A 140 11.45 12.52 5.90
CA LEU A 140 12.07 11.27 5.46
C LEU A 140 12.22 11.24 3.93
N ARG A 141 11.20 11.70 3.18
CA ARG A 141 11.29 11.87 1.72
C ARG A 141 12.42 12.84 1.32
N ARG A 142 12.57 13.96 2.03
CA ARG A 142 13.66 14.94 1.78
C ARG A 142 15.04 14.37 2.10
N MET A 143 15.14 13.54 3.13
CA MET A 143 16.39 12.86 3.51
C MET A 143 16.73 11.66 2.61
N GLY A 144 15.80 11.24 1.74
CA GLY A 144 15.97 10.11 0.85
C GLY A 144 15.67 8.74 1.48
N ASN A 145 15.14 8.71 2.71
CA ASN A 145 14.71 7.46 3.35
C ASN A 145 13.29 7.11 2.90
N ARG A 146 13.20 6.46 1.73
CA ARG A 146 11.91 6.14 1.08
C ARG A 146 11.12 5.08 1.85
N ASP A 147 11.79 4.07 2.39
CA ASP A 147 11.12 2.96 3.06
C ASP A 147 10.38 3.43 4.32
N LYS A 148 11.05 4.20 5.20
CA LYS A 148 10.37 4.79 6.37
C LYS A 148 9.32 5.83 5.98
N ALA A 149 9.54 6.57 4.89
CA ALA A 149 8.54 7.52 4.40
C ALA A 149 7.26 6.82 3.93
N ASP A 150 7.40 5.68 3.25
CA ASP A 150 6.27 4.87 2.81
C ASP A 150 5.54 4.22 3.99
N ILE A 151 6.27 3.80 5.03
CA ILE A 151 5.67 3.36 6.30
C ILE A 151 4.86 4.49 6.93
N ALA A 152 5.42 5.71 7.03
CA ALA A 152 4.72 6.87 7.58
C ALA A 152 3.49 7.26 6.76
N PHE A 153 3.56 7.12 5.43
CA PHE A 153 2.43 7.34 4.53
C PHE A 153 1.31 6.34 4.79
N VAL A 154 1.62 5.04 4.81
CA VAL A 154 0.63 3.97 5.06
C VAL A 154 -0.02 4.13 6.43
N ALA A 155 0.78 4.33 7.47
CA ALA A 155 0.26 4.55 8.81
C ALA A 155 -0.67 5.78 8.84
N ARG A 156 -0.32 6.88 8.16
CA ARG A 156 -1.19 8.06 8.10
C ARG A 156 -2.53 7.76 7.44
N SER A 157 -2.50 7.06 6.31
CA SER A 157 -3.72 6.66 5.61
C SER A 157 -4.63 5.83 6.51
N LEU A 158 -4.07 4.89 7.28
CA LEU A 158 -4.88 4.12 8.24
C LEU A 158 -5.51 5.00 9.31
N PHE A 159 -4.78 5.97 9.87
CA PHE A 159 -5.36 6.91 10.84
C PHE A 159 -6.43 7.85 10.27
N GLU A 160 -6.47 8.02 8.95
CA GLU A 160 -7.48 8.84 8.27
C GLU A 160 -8.80 8.10 8.04
N TYR A 161 -8.74 6.77 7.84
CA TYR A 161 -9.90 5.96 7.46
C TYR A 161 -10.37 4.96 8.51
N ALA A 162 -9.48 4.51 9.40
CA ALA A 162 -9.81 3.51 10.41
C ALA A 162 -10.54 4.13 11.60
N ASP A 163 -11.48 3.36 12.16
CA ASP A 163 -12.18 3.69 13.38
C ASP A 163 -11.29 3.44 14.62
N PRO A 164 -11.63 4.03 15.80
CA PRO A 164 -10.85 3.86 17.02
C PRO A 164 -10.71 2.41 17.50
N GLU A 165 -11.67 1.53 17.20
CA GLU A 165 -11.61 0.12 17.62
C GLU A 165 -10.53 -0.61 16.82
N THR A 166 -10.52 -0.41 15.50
CA THR A 166 -9.46 -0.92 14.62
C THR A 166 -8.09 -0.35 15.00
N LEU A 167 -8.01 0.96 15.30
CA LEU A 167 -6.75 1.62 15.67
C LEU A 167 -6.18 1.14 17.02
N ALA A 168 -7.00 0.60 17.93
CA ALA A 168 -6.52 0.03 19.19
C ALA A 168 -5.54 -1.15 18.98
N PHE A 169 -5.65 -1.84 17.85
CA PHE A 169 -4.75 -2.94 17.48
C PHE A 169 -3.58 -2.50 16.61
N HIS A 170 -3.51 -1.22 16.24
CA HIS A 170 -2.45 -0.73 15.38
C HIS A 170 -1.09 -0.71 16.14
N PRO A 171 -0.01 -1.29 15.58
CA PRO A 171 1.28 -1.40 16.28
C PRO A 171 1.83 -0.08 16.79
N LEU A 172 1.75 0.99 15.99
CA LEU A 172 2.15 2.34 16.41
C LEU A 172 1.37 2.83 17.65
N VAL A 173 0.05 2.65 17.69
CA VAL A 173 -0.81 3.11 18.80
C VAL A 173 -0.42 2.38 20.09
N PHE A 174 -0.31 1.06 20.01
CA PHE A 174 0.08 0.24 21.14
C PHE A 174 1.46 0.62 21.68
N ASN A 175 2.43 0.89 20.80
CA ASN A 175 3.76 1.30 21.25
C ASN A 175 3.82 2.74 21.81
N ILE A 176 2.96 3.66 21.34
CA ILE A 176 2.76 4.97 22.00
C ILE A 176 2.22 4.76 23.41
N CYS A 177 1.30 3.81 23.58
CA CYS A 177 0.79 3.43 24.90
C CYS A 177 1.91 2.89 25.79
N ALA A 178 2.68 1.90 25.32
CA ALA A 178 3.82 1.35 26.06
C ALA A 178 4.85 2.43 26.46
N ARG A 179 5.13 3.41 25.58
CA ARG A 179 5.98 4.57 25.92
C ARG A 179 5.37 5.44 27.01
N THR A 180 4.06 5.68 26.96
CA THR A 180 3.32 6.44 27.99
C THR A 180 3.36 5.71 29.34
N LEU A 181 3.13 4.39 29.34
CA LEU A 181 3.21 3.55 30.53
C LEU A 181 4.62 3.57 31.13
N ARG A 182 5.67 3.45 30.30
CA ARG A 182 7.05 3.55 30.75
C ARG A 182 7.33 4.87 31.47
N GLN A 183 6.80 5.99 30.96
CA GLN A 183 6.94 7.30 31.60
C GLN A 183 6.21 7.36 32.94
N MET A 184 4.98 6.82 33.00
CA MET A 184 4.18 6.78 34.23
C MET A 184 4.78 5.88 35.32
N LEU A 185 5.41 4.77 34.94
CA LEU A 185 6.03 3.80 35.83
C LEU A 185 7.45 4.19 36.25
N ALA A 186 8.08 5.14 35.55
CA ALA A 186 9.42 5.64 35.89
C ALA A 186 9.42 6.51 37.17
N ASP A 187 8.29 7.13 37.51
CA ASP A 187 8.14 7.91 38.74
C ASP A 187 7.66 7.01 39.90
N PRO A 188 8.45 6.89 40.99
CA PRO A 188 8.10 6.03 42.11
C PRO A 188 6.84 6.55 42.81
N GLN A 189 5.73 5.83 42.67
CA GLN A 189 4.52 6.08 43.44
C GLN A 189 4.72 5.64 44.90
N PRO A 190 4.15 6.37 45.88
CA PRO A 190 4.34 6.09 47.30
C PRO A 190 3.72 4.75 47.74
N GLU A 191 2.68 4.24 47.05
CA GLU A 191 2.19 2.86 47.19
C GLU A 191 1.73 2.32 45.82
N PRO A 192 2.06 1.06 45.46
CA PRO A 192 1.59 0.44 44.23
C PRO A 192 0.13 0.02 44.38
N ASP A 193 -0.79 0.81 43.83
CA ASP A 193 -2.21 0.44 43.74
C ASP A 193 -2.43 -0.70 42.73
N ALA A 194 -3.52 -1.46 42.87
CA ALA A 194 -3.85 -2.58 41.97
C ALA A 194 -3.85 -2.21 40.47
N ILE A 195 -4.21 -0.95 40.16
CA ILE A 195 -4.15 -0.39 38.81
C ILE A 195 -2.72 -0.30 38.28
N THR A 196 -1.76 0.04 39.14
CA THR A 196 -0.33 0.06 38.78
C THR A 196 0.17 -1.35 38.47
N GLY A 197 -0.40 -2.38 39.13
CA GLY A 197 -0.17 -3.78 38.78
C GLY A 197 -0.61 -4.11 37.35
N VAL A 198 -1.89 -3.84 37.01
CA VAL A 198 -2.42 -4.08 35.65
C VAL A 198 -1.62 -3.34 34.57
N LEU A 199 -1.26 -2.07 34.82
CA LEU A 199 -0.45 -1.28 33.89
C LEU A 199 0.98 -1.83 33.74
N SER A 200 1.54 -2.43 34.79
CA SER A 200 2.84 -3.12 34.74
C SER A 200 2.73 -4.41 33.95
N ASP A 201 1.69 -5.21 34.15
CA ASP A 201 1.48 -6.48 33.45
C ASP A 201 1.30 -6.25 31.94
N VAL A 202 0.48 -5.28 31.54
CA VAL A 202 0.32 -4.87 30.12
C VAL A 202 1.67 -4.41 29.53
N PHE A 203 2.46 -3.69 30.31
CA PHE A 203 3.76 -3.22 29.86
C PHE A 203 4.79 -4.36 29.73
N GLU A 204 4.81 -5.32 30.65
CA GLU A 204 5.69 -6.50 30.58
C GLU A 204 5.34 -7.43 29.41
N GLU A 205 4.05 -7.63 29.15
CA GLU A 205 3.56 -8.41 28.00
C GLU A 205 3.94 -7.72 26.68
N SER A 206 3.84 -6.38 26.63
CA SER A 206 4.26 -5.61 25.45
C SER A 206 5.75 -5.77 25.11
N GLN A 207 6.62 -5.93 26.11
CA GLN A 207 8.06 -6.15 25.90
C GLN A 207 8.39 -7.61 25.53
N SER A 208 7.62 -8.56 26.07
CA SER A 208 7.81 -9.98 25.79
C SER A 208 7.51 -10.28 24.31
N ALA A 209 6.48 -9.65 23.74
CA ALA A 209 6.14 -9.76 22.32
C ALA A 209 7.18 -9.15 21.36
N GLU A 210 7.99 -8.18 21.79
CA GLU A 210 9.05 -7.59 20.96
C GLU A 210 10.28 -8.51 20.82
N THR A 211 10.43 -9.49 21.72
CA THR A 211 11.64 -10.32 21.78
C THR A 211 11.58 -11.54 20.85
N GLU A 212 10.39 -11.98 20.44
CA GLU A 212 10.19 -13.16 19.58
C GLU A 212 10.31 -12.87 18.07
N ASP A 213 10.29 -11.60 17.65
CA ASP A 213 10.20 -11.19 16.25
C ASP A 213 11.57 -10.76 15.63
N GLN A 214 12.69 -11.14 16.27
CA GLN A 214 14.00 -11.00 15.65
C GLN A 214 14.25 -12.19 14.71
N PRO A 215 14.52 -11.96 13.41
CA PRO A 215 14.88 -13.05 12.51
C PRO A 215 16.23 -13.62 12.96
N GLU A 216 16.24 -14.90 13.37
CA GLU A 216 17.48 -15.64 13.56
C GLU A 216 18.32 -15.54 12.29
N THR A 217 19.52 -14.96 12.41
CA THR A 217 20.56 -15.03 11.39
C THR A 217 20.72 -16.47 10.89
N PRO A 218 20.70 -16.73 9.56
CA PRO A 218 20.78 -18.09 9.06
C PRO A 218 22.17 -18.66 9.36
N ARG A 219 22.22 -19.63 10.28
CA ARG A 219 23.37 -20.49 10.49
C ARG A 219 23.55 -21.37 9.25
N ASN A 220 24.74 -21.25 8.70
CA ASN A 220 25.28 -22.04 7.61
C ASN A 220 25.45 -23.49 8.07
N SER A 221 24.76 -24.44 7.44
CA SER A 221 25.13 -25.86 7.46
C SER A 221 24.70 -26.53 6.16
N THR A 222 25.71 -27.03 5.48
CA THR A 222 25.75 -27.86 4.28
C THR A 222 25.27 -29.28 4.53
N GLU A 223 24.93 -29.99 3.44
CA GLU A 223 24.68 -31.44 3.27
C GLU A 223 23.25 -31.86 3.69
N ASP A 224 22.41 -32.54 2.89
CA ASP A 224 22.66 -33.60 1.91
C ASP A 224 21.66 -33.63 0.72
N GLU A 225 22.09 -34.29 -0.34
CA GLU A 225 21.35 -34.67 -1.55
C GLU A 225 20.26 -35.72 -1.27
N GLU A 226 19.09 -35.62 -1.91
CA GLU A 226 18.41 -36.79 -2.49
C GLU A 226 17.67 -36.42 -3.79
N ASP A 227 17.99 -37.17 -4.84
CA ASP A 227 17.31 -37.25 -6.13
C ASP A 227 15.88 -37.78 -5.97
N VAL A 228 14.91 -37.16 -6.66
CA VAL A 228 13.76 -37.92 -7.17
C VAL A 228 13.36 -37.44 -8.57
N ASP A 229 13.57 -38.37 -9.49
CA ASP A 229 13.16 -38.40 -10.89
C ASP A 229 11.63 -38.40 -11.00
N SER A 230 11.05 -37.53 -11.84
CA SER A 230 9.73 -37.81 -12.43
C SER A 230 9.46 -36.94 -13.65
N ALA A 231 9.56 -37.57 -14.81
CA ALA A 231 9.09 -37.08 -16.10
C ALA A 231 7.55 -36.92 -16.12
N SER A 232 7.07 -35.89 -16.82
CA SER A 232 5.84 -35.96 -17.64
C SER A 232 5.72 -34.74 -18.57
N GLU A 233 5.18 -35.02 -19.76
CA GLU A 233 5.20 -34.26 -21.01
C GLU A 233 4.29 -33.01 -21.01
N PRO A 234 4.53 -32.02 -21.91
CA PRO A 234 3.65 -30.86 -22.07
C PRO A 234 2.47 -31.15 -23.02
N VAL A 235 1.26 -30.87 -22.55
CA VAL A 235 0.02 -30.90 -23.34
C VAL A 235 -0.09 -29.59 -24.14
N LEU A 236 -0.11 -29.73 -25.47
CA LEU A 236 -0.55 -28.73 -26.44
C LEU A 236 -2.07 -28.58 -26.38
N ILE A 237 -2.60 -27.36 -26.21
CA ILE A 237 -3.99 -27.04 -26.59
C ILE A 237 -4.00 -25.77 -27.43
N LEU A 238 -4.82 -25.85 -28.48
CA LEU A 238 -4.92 -25.04 -29.67
C LEU A 238 -5.51 -23.64 -29.42
N GLU A 239 -5.06 -22.68 -30.24
CA GLU A 239 -5.79 -21.47 -30.61
C GLU A 239 -7.11 -21.80 -31.33
N PRO A 240 -8.06 -20.86 -31.35
CA PRO A 240 -8.80 -20.64 -32.60
C PRO A 240 -8.81 -19.15 -33.02
N GLU A 241 -8.62 -18.96 -34.32
CA GLU A 241 -8.73 -17.73 -35.10
C GLU A 241 -10.19 -17.33 -35.43
N GLU A 242 -10.41 -16.00 -35.55
CA GLU A 242 -11.32 -15.26 -36.46
C GLU A 242 -12.85 -15.54 -36.37
N ASP A 243 -13.81 -14.68 -36.71
CA ASP A 243 -13.95 -13.44 -37.49
C ASP A 243 -15.34 -12.84 -37.13
N ARG A 244 -15.52 -11.51 -37.20
CA ARG A 244 -16.78 -10.86 -37.65
C ARG A 244 -16.64 -9.34 -37.71
N THR A 245 -16.28 -8.90 -38.91
CA THR A 245 -16.74 -7.72 -39.65
C THR A 245 -18.07 -7.08 -39.21
N THR A 246 -18.06 -5.75 -39.01
CA THR A 246 -19.15 -4.84 -39.37
C THR A 246 -18.60 -3.47 -39.78
N GLU A 247 -18.92 -3.06 -41.00
CA GLU A 247 -18.57 -1.79 -41.66
C GLU A 247 -19.59 -0.66 -41.31
N PRO A 248 -19.33 0.61 -41.69
CA PRO A 248 -19.64 1.80 -40.89
C PRO A 248 -20.93 2.51 -41.30
N GLU A 249 -21.60 3.19 -40.37
CA GLU A 249 -22.67 4.13 -40.71
C GLU A 249 -22.61 5.44 -39.91
N THR A 250 -22.33 6.50 -40.68
CA THR A 250 -22.76 7.90 -40.52
C THR A 250 -22.18 8.72 -39.36
N ALA A 251 -21.04 9.34 -39.67
CA ALA A 251 -20.48 10.47 -38.93
C ALA A 251 -21.37 11.71 -38.99
N ALA A 252 -21.54 12.36 -37.84
CA ALA A 252 -22.07 13.72 -37.68
C ALA A 252 -21.18 14.49 -36.66
N PRO A 253 -21.11 15.82 -36.78
CA PRO A 253 -19.93 16.59 -37.18
C PRO A 253 -18.79 16.61 -36.16
N ALA A 254 -17.57 16.81 -36.68
CA ALA A 254 -16.34 16.96 -35.90
C ALA A 254 -16.46 18.14 -34.91
N PRO A 255 -16.10 17.96 -33.63
CA PRO A 255 -15.90 19.09 -32.73
C PRO A 255 -14.72 19.96 -33.22
N GLU A 256 -14.99 21.24 -33.39
CA GLU A 256 -14.17 22.25 -34.07
C GLU A 256 -12.96 22.75 -33.24
N VAL A 257 -12.49 21.96 -32.28
CA VAL A 257 -11.39 22.36 -31.38
C VAL A 257 -10.39 21.21 -31.27
N LEU A 258 -9.22 21.39 -31.86
CA LEU A 258 -8.10 20.46 -31.75
C LEU A 258 -7.56 20.49 -30.30
N PRO A 259 -7.32 19.33 -29.66
CA PRO A 259 -6.84 19.25 -28.27
C PRO A 259 -5.51 19.99 -28.04
N GLU A 260 -4.75 20.26 -29.10
CA GLU A 260 -3.51 21.06 -29.06
C GLU A 260 -3.74 22.56 -28.77
N THR A 261 -4.97 23.06 -28.87
CA THR A 261 -5.32 24.47 -28.66
C THR A 261 -5.76 24.81 -27.23
N LEU A 262 -5.90 23.79 -26.37
CA LEU A 262 -6.39 23.92 -25.00
C LEU A 262 -5.26 24.26 -24.02
N LYS A 263 -5.42 25.39 -23.31
CA LYS A 263 -4.37 26.03 -22.51
C LYS A 263 -4.17 25.40 -21.12
N ALA A 264 -5.23 24.86 -20.53
CA ALA A 264 -5.20 24.30 -19.19
C ALA A 264 -5.22 22.77 -19.27
N LYS A 265 -4.26 22.12 -18.59
CA LYS A 265 -4.09 20.67 -18.62
C LYS A 265 -3.91 20.13 -17.21
N ALA A 266 -4.57 19.02 -16.91
CA ALA A 266 -4.38 18.24 -15.69
C ALA A 266 -3.99 16.80 -16.07
N LEU A 267 -2.97 16.28 -15.39
CA LEU A 267 -2.44 14.95 -15.64
C LEU A 267 -2.65 14.08 -14.41
N TYR A 268 -3.16 12.88 -14.65
CA TYR A 268 -3.41 11.84 -13.67
C TYR A 268 -2.69 10.55 -14.04
N GLN A 269 -2.34 9.77 -13.03
CA GLN A 269 -1.97 8.37 -13.15
C GLN A 269 -3.20 7.52 -12.84
N ASN A 270 -3.52 6.58 -13.70
CA ASN A 270 -4.59 5.61 -13.47
C ASN A 270 -4.04 4.25 -13.08
N ALA A 271 -4.75 3.59 -12.16
CA ALA A 271 -4.49 2.21 -11.75
C ALA A 271 -5.07 1.19 -12.75
N ASP A 272 -6.25 1.49 -13.31
CA ASP A 272 -6.93 0.65 -14.30
C ASP A 272 -7.50 1.51 -15.45
N GLY A 273 -6.88 1.45 -16.63
CA GLY A 273 -7.34 2.16 -17.81
C GLY A 273 -8.62 1.62 -18.44
N LEU A 274 -8.98 0.36 -18.19
CA LEU A 274 -10.21 -0.24 -18.74
C LEU A 274 -11.43 0.16 -17.91
N GLU A 275 -11.29 0.14 -16.58
CA GLU A 275 -12.35 0.57 -15.67
C GLU A 275 -12.66 2.06 -15.85
N ILE A 276 -11.63 2.90 -15.92
CA ILE A 276 -11.78 4.35 -16.13
C ILE A 276 -12.39 4.67 -17.49
N ARG A 277 -12.04 3.90 -18.53
CA ARG A 277 -12.66 4.04 -19.85
C ARG A 277 -14.16 3.83 -19.75
N ASN A 278 -14.60 2.75 -19.11
CA ASN A 278 -16.02 2.45 -18.94
C ASN A 278 -16.69 3.55 -18.10
N THR A 279 -16.09 3.94 -16.99
CA THR A 279 -16.63 4.96 -16.09
C THR A 279 -16.81 6.33 -16.77
N ILE A 280 -15.86 6.74 -17.62
CA ILE A 280 -15.98 7.99 -18.41
C ILE A 280 -17.01 7.87 -19.53
N GLU A 281 -17.08 6.70 -20.20
CA GLU A 281 -18.06 6.44 -21.27
C GLU A 281 -19.51 6.40 -20.76
N PHE A 282 -19.72 5.85 -19.55
CA PHE A 282 -21.03 5.80 -18.89
C PHE A 282 -21.32 7.02 -17.99
N GLY A 283 -20.35 7.93 -17.85
CA GLY A 283 -20.41 9.10 -16.99
C GLY A 283 -21.02 10.34 -17.64
N ASN A 284 -21.00 11.46 -16.89
CA ASN A 284 -21.62 12.73 -17.28
C ASN A 284 -21.04 13.32 -18.57
N GLY A 285 -21.69 13.03 -19.71
CA GLY A 285 -21.61 13.83 -20.92
C GLY A 285 -20.32 13.72 -21.74
N TYR A 286 -19.49 12.70 -21.54
CA TYR A 286 -18.32 12.42 -22.38
C TYR A 286 -18.66 11.41 -23.48
N ARG A 287 -18.16 11.64 -24.70
CA ARG A 287 -18.28 10.73 -25.85
C ARG A 287 -16.92 10.37 -26.41
N ILE A 288 -16.75 9.12 -26.84
CA ILE A 288 -15.54 8.69 -27.53
C ILE A 288 -15.45 9.38 -28.88
N VAL A 289 -14.33 10.08 -29.11
CA VAL A 289 -14.02 10.75 -30.38
C VAL A 289 -13.04 9.92 -31.19
N GLN A 290 -12.10 9.26 -30.52
CA GLN A 290 -11.10 8.43 -31.17
C GLN A 290 -10.68 7.27 -30.27
N THR A 291 -10.44 6.11 -30.87
CA THR A 291 -9.86 4.94 -30.18
C THR A 291 -8.73 4.41 -31.04
N THR A 292 -7.57 4.22 -30.42
CA THR A 292 -6.39 3.59 -31.02
C THR A 292 -5.90 2.47 -30.11
N ASP A 293 -4.97 1.65 -30.58
CA ASP A 293 -4.38 0.56 -29.80
C ASP A 293 -3.67 1.02 -28.50
N SER A 294 -3.39 2.31 -28.37
CA SER A 294 -2.60 2.87 -27.27
C SER A 294 -3.28 3.99 -26.47
N GLN A 295 -4.36 4.58 -27.00
CA GLN A 295 -5.10 5.65 -26.33
C GLN A 295 -6.55 5.73 -26.80
N VAL A 296 -7.41 6.21 -25.89
CA VAL A 296 -8.82 6.55 -26.13
C VAL A 296 -9.01 8.03 -25.84
N GLU A 297 -9.70 8.73 -26.73
CA GLU A 297 -9.97 10.16 -26.60
C GLU A 297 -11.47 10.40 -26.42
N PHE A 298 -11.79 11.23 -25.44
CA PHE A 298 -13.15 11.63 -25.11
C PHE A 298 -13.31 13.14 -25.23
N ALA A 299 -14.44 13.58 -25.79
CA ALA A 299 -14.87 14.97 -25.74
C ALA A 299 -16.13 15.09 -24.91
N HIS A 300 -16.21 16.12 -24.07
CA HIS A 300 -17.44 16.45 -23.39
C HIS A 300 -18.46 17.09 -24.36
N THR A 301 -19.75 16.92 -24.07
CA THR A 301 -20.88 17.47 -24.85
C THR A 301 -20.89 18.99 -24.96
N ASP A 302 -20.21 19.70 -24.06
CA ASP A 302 -20.02 21.17 -24.14
C ASP A 302 -18.99 21.60 -25.19
N GLY A 303 -18.22 20.67 -25.75
CA GLY A 303 -17.19 20.92 -26.76
C GLY A 303 -15.95 21.65 -26.23
N GLN A 304 -15.81 21.82 -24.91
CA GLN A 304 -14.72 22.58 -24.29
C GLN A 304 -13.78 21.70 -23.46
N ARG A 305 -14.17 20.47 -23.13
CA ARG A 305 -13.35 19.57 -22.32
C ARG A 305 -12.97 18.32 -23.08
N TYR A 306 -11.70 17.94 -22.94
CA TYR A 306 -11.11 16.82 -23.65
C TYR A 306 -10.34 15.93 -22.70
N ILE A 307 -10.51 14.62 -22.83
CA ILE A 307 -9.77 13.62 -22.06
C ILE A 307 -9.03 12.71 -23.02
N THR A 308 -7.73 12.55 -22.80
CA THR A 308 -6.92 11.52 -23.44
C THR A 308 -6.56 10.47 -22.39
N LEU A 309 -7.04 9.25 -22.59
CA LEU A 309 -6.82 8.11 -21.73
C LEU A 309 -5.83 7.15 -22.39
N THR A 310 -4.76 6.84 -21.67
CA THR A 310 -3.80 5.79 -22.00
C THR A 310 -3.87 4.70 -20.93
N PRO A 311 -3.22 3.54 -21.11
CA PRO A 311 -3.27 2.46 -20.11
C PRO A 311 -2.87 2.89 -18.70
N ASN A 312 -1.94 3.87 -18.59
CA ASN A 312 -1.35 4.27 -17.31
C ASN A 312 -1.45 5.77 -17.02
N ARG A 313 -2.00 6.58 -17.94
CA ARG A 313 -2.28 8.01 -17.67
C ARG A 313 -3.62 8.48 -18.21
N LEU A 314 -4.21 9.45 -17.52
CA LEU A 314 -5.32 10.27 -18.00
C LEU A 314 -4.86 11.73 -18.08
N LEU A 315 -5.05 12.35 -19.25
CA LEU A 315 -4.81 13.76 -19.49
C LEU A 315 -6.14 14.48 -19.73
N LEU A 316 -6.49 15.42 -18.86
CA LEU A 316 -7.65 16.28 -18.99
C LEU A 316 -7.22 17.65 -19.51
N GLN A 317 -7.92 18.18 -20.51
CA GLN A 317 -7.61 19.44 -21.17
C GLN A 317 -8.84 20.34 -21.24
N CYS A 318 -8.66 21.63 -20.96
CA CYS A 318 -9.69 22.67 -20.94
C CYS A 318 -9.15 24.01 -21.46
N PRO A 319 -10.00 24.94 -21.93
CA PRO A 319 -9.57 26.22 -22.47
C PRO A 319 -9.18 27.24 -21.40
N SER A 320 -9.71 27.11 -20.17
CA SER A 320 -9.42 27.99 -19.04
C SER A 320 -9.16 27.20 -17.77
N LYS A 321 -8.47 27.85 -16.82
CA LYS A 321 -8.20 27.28 -15.49
C LYS A 321 -9.48 27.02 -14.69
N GLU A 322 -10.46 27.92 -14.78
CA GLU A 322 -11.74 27.80 -14.07
C GLU A 322 -12.52 26.57 -14.54
N LEU A 323 -12.54 26.32 -15.86
CA LEU A 323 -13.16 25.12 -16.42
C LEU A 323 -12.35 23.85 -16.08
N LEU A 324 -11.03 23.96 -15.99
CA LEU A 324 -10.19 22.85 -15.55
C LEU A 324 -10.48 22.48 -14.10
N ASP A 325 -10.59 23.44 -13.18
CA ASP A 325 -10.84 23.18 -11.76
C ASP A 325 -12.21 22.49 -11.56
N VAL A 326 -13.25 22.90 -12.30
CA VAL A 326 -14.56 22.22 -12.31
C VAL A 326 -14.45 20.81 -12.90
N ALA A 327 -13.79 20.67 -14.05
CA ALA A 327 -13.65 19.39 -14.73
C ALA A 327 -12.80 18.38 -13.94
N MET A 328 -11.78 18.84 -13.22
CA MET A 328 -11.00 18.01 -12.30
C MET A 328 -11.87 17.47 -11.19
N GLY A 329 -12.69 18.32 -10.54
CA GLY A 329 -13.61 17.87 -9.49
C GLY A 329 -14.65 16.86 -9.99
N GLU A 330 -15.17 17.05 -11.20
CA GLU A 330 -16.10 16.10 -11.81
C GLU A 330 -15.43 14.76 -12.16
N VAL A 331 -14.23 14.78 -12.73
CA VAL A 331 -13.48 13.56 -13.10
C VAL A 331 -13.00 12.81 -11.87
N GLU A 332 -12.56 13.50 -10.83
CA GLU A 332 -12.17 12.91 -9.54
C GLU A 332 -13.38 12.30 -8.83
N ALA A 333 -14.55 12.96 -8.86
CA ALA A 333 -15.78 12.38 -8.32
C ALA A 333 -16.27 11.17 -9.12
N LEU A 334 -16.07 11.17 -10.44
CA LEU A 334 -16.51 10.10 -11.33
C LEU A 334 -15.61 8.85 -11.20
N CYS A 335 -14.30 9.04 -11.11
CA CYS A 335 -13.32 7.95 -11.11
C CYS A 335 -12.79 7.59 -9.72
N ASN A 336 -13.14 8.37 -8.68
CA ASN A 336 -12.80 8.13 -7.28
C ASN A 336 -11.32 7.70 -7.09
N ASP A 337 -11.07 6.58 -6.41
CA ASP A 337 -9.73 6.06 -6.09
C ASP A 337 -8.93 5.56 -7.30
N ALA A 338 -9.52 5.51 -8.51
CA ALA A 338 -8.85 5.01 -9.70
C ALA A 338 -7.89 6.04 -10.34
N LEU A 339 -7.96 7.32 -9.93
CA LEU A 339 -7.13 8.41 -10.44
C LEU A 339 -6.25 9.04 -9.36
N PHE A 340 -4.94 9.04 -9.59
CA PHE A 340 -3.96 9.76 -8.80
C PHE A 340 -3.52 11.03 -9.51
N TYR A 341 -3.81 12.19 -8.94
CA TYR A 341 -3.39 13.48 -9.49
C TYR A 341 -1.86 13.61 -9.50
N LEU A 342 -1.29 13.96 -10.66
CA LEU A 342 0.15 14.15 -10.83
C LEU A 342 0.54 15.62 -10.91
N ALA A 343 -0.11 16.36 -11.82
CA ALA A 343 0.29 17.73 -12.12
C ALA A 343 -0.83 18.51 -12.83
N ARG A 344 -0.78 19.84 -12.71
CA ARG A 344 -1.54 20.77 -13.54
C ARG A 344 -0.60 21.77 -14.19
N THR A 345 -0.91 22.16 -15.42
CA THR A 345 -0.22 23.20 -16.15
C THR A 345 -1.26 24.12 -16.77
N VAL A 346 -1.05 25.43 -16.66
CA VAL A 346 -1.83 26.44 -17.36
C VAL A 346 -0.83 27.20 -18.23
N ASP A 347 -0.96 27.06 -19.55
CA ASP A 347 -0.14 27.77 -20.51
C ASP A 347 -0.59 29.24 -20.52
N ASP A 348 0.11 30.08 -19.75
CA ASP A 348 -0.06 31.54 -19.77
C ASP A 348 0.51 32.07 -21.09
N ALA A 349 -0.37 32.63 -21.93
CA ALA A 349 0.02 33.30 -23.18
C ALA A 349 0.59 34.70 -22.92
#